data_AF-A0A1M5RC55-F1
#
_entry.id   AF-A0A1M5RC55-F1
#
_cell.length_a   1.000
_cell.length_b   1.000
_cell.length_c   1.000
_cell.angle_alpha   90.00
_cell.angle_beta   90.00
_cell.angle_gamma   90.00
#
_symmetry.space_group_name_H-M   'P 1'
#
loop_
_entity.id
_entity.type
_entity.pdbx_description
1 polymer ?
#
loop_
_entity_poly.entity_id
_entity_poly.type
_entity_poly.pdbx_seq_one_letter_code
_entity_poly.pdbx_strand_id
1 'polypeptide(L)'
;MHIPTQKILKVSAIAIAISGLMACSPAPQSTSPATTADTERPAQMQSESERLAAFFERTFQDDLKRSPQFQSYLGIKWDYDKWGDVSDAFADETIAIAKNRLQEISQFDTSKLSEQEQMSIRLFKLGIQRDLENDKYRHHTYIVHQFRAAHTSVPSFLINIHRVTSVDDAKAYIGRLDNVKGYFDQVIDQMQLRENLGVFPPKWAYDQMIEASQNVISGIPFDSSDKPSTLWKDFSDKVDALDLSESEAEALKGEAKAALLTSVKPAYEKLIAAFAHQKTVSPEGDGVWRLPDGDKWYQNRLNWFTTTDLTADEVHQIGVENVERIHNAMRDIMKQVEFTGTLQEFFEFMRTDEQFYYPNTDEGRDRYLAEATAAIDTMREALPDYFGLTPKAPMVVKRVEAFREKSAGKAFYQNPAQDGSRPGIYYANLYDMNAMPTYQMEALAYHEGIPGHHMQRAIALELEGIPQFQKFLSFTAYTEGWGLYTEELAKDMGFYKDPYSDFGRLAMELWRACRLVVDTGIHAQKWSREEAIDYLIQNTPNPEYDAIKAIERYIAMPGQATAYMIGKLKIMELRETAKATLGDKFSYPEFHDVVLKDGPVPLSVLEEKVNQWVTGKL
;
A
#
# COMPACT_ATOMS: atom_id res chain seq x y z
N MET A 1 -19.69 -37.95 42.35
CA MET A 1 -19.42 -37.13 43.55
C MET A 1 -20.10 -35.78 43.38
N HIS A 2 -20.66 -35.26 44.47
CA HIS A 2 -21.67 -34.20 44.62
C HIS A 2 -21.47 -32.87 43.85
N ILE A 3 -22.47 -32.47 43.02
CA ILE A 3 -23.48 -31.36 43.14
C ILE A 3 -23.18 -30.25 44.20
N PRO A 4 -23.59 -28.94 44.10
CA PRO A 4 -24.72 -28.32 43.33
C PRO A 4 -24.38 -27.04 42.52
N THR A 5 -25.12 -26.52 41.52
CA THR A 5 -26.55 -26.08 41.36
C THR A 5 -27.08 -25.00 42.32
N GLN A 6 -27.31 -23.78 41.79
CA GLN A 6 -28.33 -22.86 42.32
C GLN A 6 -29.19 -22.27 41.18
N LYS A 7 -30.51 -22.47 41.35
CA LYS A 7 -31.63 -21.81 40.67
C LYS A 7 -31.92 -20.48 41.39
N ILE A 8 -32.44 -19.47 40.69
CA ILE A 8 -33.53 -18.62 41.21
C ILE A 8 -34.56 -18.35 40.11
N LEU A 9 -35.82 -18.59 40.46
CA LEU A 9 -37.05 -18.41 39.69
C LEU A 9 -37.75 -17.08 40.03
N LYS A 10 -38.48 -16.59 39.02
CA LYS A 10 -39.52 -15.55 38.90
C LYS A 10 -40.45 -15.28 40.11
N VAL A 11 -40.92 -14.03 40.20
CA VAL A 11 -42.29 -13.57 40.59
C VAL A 11 -42.52 -12.22 39.86
N SER A 12 -43.37 -12.08 38.81
CA SER A 12 -44.82 -11.73 38.78
C SER A 12 -45.18 -10.48 39.61
N ALA A 13 -46.10 -9.57 39.30
CA ALA A 13 -46.97 -9.18 38.19
C ALA A 13 -47.64 -7.86 38.67
N ILE A 14 -48.11 -6.99 37.78
CA ILE A 14 -49.40 -6.26 37.89
C ILE A 14 -49.62 -5.51 36.58
N ALA A 15 -50.67 -5.90 35.88
CA ALA A 15 -51.30 -5.17 34.80
C ALA A 15 -52.71 -4.81 35.29
N ILE A 16 -53.15 -3.57 35.07
CA ILE A 16 -54.56 -3.19 35.06
C ILE A 16 -54.80 -2.38 33.79
N ALA A 17 -55.61 -2.95 32.91
CA ALA A 17 -56.26 -2.29 31.79
C ALA A 17 -57.49 -1.52 32.27
N ILE A 18 -57.91 -0.49 31.53
CA ILE A 18 -59.33 -0.21 31.22
C ILE A 18 -59.39 0.62 29.94
N SER A 19 -60.19 0.10 29.01
CA SER A 19 -60.55 0.65 27.70
C SER A 19 -61.68 1.70 27.82
N GLY A 20 -61.74 2.65 26.89
CA GLY A 20 -62.88 3.55 26.73
C GLY A 20 -62.96 4.14 25.32
N LEU A 21 -63.88 3.60 24.53
CA LEU A 21 -64.20 3.97 23.15
C LEU A 21 -65.12 5.22 23.06
N MET A 22 -65.03 5.88 21.90
CA MET A 22 -66.08 6.56 21.11
C MET A 22 -66.16 8.10 21.07
N ALA A 23 -66.24 8.53 19.80
CA ALA A 23 -67.16 9.52 19.22
C ALA A 23 -66.57 10.87 18.77
N CYS A 24 -66.83 11.14 17.49
CA CYS A 24 -66.44 12.31 16.71
C CYS A 24 -67.44 13.48 16.84
N SER A 25 -66.91 14.68 16.55
CA SER A 25 -67.57 15.90 16.03
C SER A 25 -68.07 16.95 17.04
N PRO A 26 -68.12 18.25 16.69
CA PRO A 26 -67.31 19.05 15.76
C PRO A 26 -66.71 20.33 16.43
N ALA A 27 -65.81 21.03 15.72
CA ALA A 27 -65.21 22.31 16.14
C ALA A 27 -66.25 23.45 16.33
N PRO A 28 -65.96 24.46 17.18
CA PRO A 28 -65.45 25.72 16.62
C PRO A 28 -64.43 26.52 17.49
N GLN A 29 -63.45 27.06 16.79
CA GLN A 29 -62.79 28.38 16.92
C GLN A 29 -62.54 29.05 18.30
N SER A 30 -61.23 29.11 18.61
CA SER A 30 -60.42 30.27 19.02
C SER A 30 -60.83 31.12 20.24
N THR A 31 -59.99 31.07 21.28
CA THR A 31 -59.22 32.22 21.82
C THR A 31 -58.18 31.72 22.84
N SER A 32 -56.91 32.11 22.67
CA SER A 32 -55.79 31.74 23.53
C SER A 32 -55.91 32.34 24.95
N PRO A 33 -55.31 31.66 25.95
CA PRO A 33 -54.35 32.39 26.79
C PRO A 33 -53.05 31.61 27.06
N ALA A 34 -51.94 32.37 26.93
CA ALA A 34 -50.67 32.29 27.63
C ALA A 34 -49.93 30.93 27.69
N THR A 35 -49.07 30.71 26.70
CA THR A 35 -47.96 29.75 26.77
C THR A 35 -46.84 30.36 27.61
N THR A 36 -46.51 29.71 28.72
CA THR A 36 -45.25 29.91 29.44
C THR A 36 -44.10 29.60 28.48
N ALA A 37 -43.24 30.59 28.23
CA ALA A 37 -42.05 30.44 27.43
C ALA A 37 -41.12 29.39 28.05
N ASP A 38 -40.98 28.25 27.37
CA ASP A 38 -39.78 27.43 27.49
C ASP A 38 -38.62 28.29 27.01
N THR A 39 -37.76 28.68 27.93
CA THR A 39 -36.49 29.31 27.62
C THR A 39 -35.65 28.33 26.82
N GLU A 40 -35.63 28.52 25.49
CA GLU A 40 -34.66 27.90 24.59
C GLU A 40 -33.25 28.11 25.16
N ARG A 41 -32.62 27.00 25.57
CA ARG A 41 -31.17 26.96 25.77
C ARG A 41 -30.53 27.47 24.47
N PRO A 42 -29.61 28.45 24.50
CA PRO A 42 -28.91 28.86 23.31
C PRO A 42 -28.23 27.64 22.68
N ALA A 43 -28.47 27.39 21.40
CA ALA A 43 -27.69 26.40 20.65
C ALA A 43 -26.21 26.80 20.79
N GLN A 44 -25.46 26.00 21.54
CA GLN A 44 -24.04 26.24 21.78
C GLN A 44 -23.34 26.20 20.41
N MET A 45 -22.85 27.35 19.93
CA MET A 45 -22.13 27.42 18.66
C MET A 45 -20.95 26.45 18.73
N GLN A 46 -20.87 25.52 17.76
CA GLN A 46 -19.74 24.59 17.65
C GLN A 46 -18.44 25.38 17.57
N SER A 47 -17.44 24.94 18.33
CA SER A 47 -16.06 25.43 18.22
C SER A 47 -15.49 25.17 16.82
N GLU A 48 -14.44 25.91 16.45
CA GLU A 48 -13.81 25.74 15.14
C GLU A 48 -13.21 24.33 14.98
N SER A 49 -12.67 23.77 16.07
CA SER A 49 -12.21 22.39 16.17
C SER A 49 -13.33 21.37 15.92
N GLU A 50 -14.50 21.53 16.55
CA GLU A 50 -15.65 20.64 16.33
C GLU A 50 -16.16 20.69 14.89
N ARG A 51 -16.22 21.90 14.31
CA ARG A 51 -16.59 22.08 12.89
C ARG A 51 -15.59 21.39 11.97
N LEU A 52 -14.29 21.49 12.26
CA LEU A 52 -13.23 20.91 11.44
C LEU A 52 -13.25 19.37 11.52
N ALA A 53 -13.40 18.82 12.73
CA ALA A 53 -13.54 17.39 12.94
C ALA A 53 -14.76 16.84 12.19
N ALA A 54 -15.90 17.54 12.25
CA ALA A 54 -17.10 17.16 11.50
C ALA A 54 -16.90 17.22 9.97
N PHE A 55 -16.16 18.21 9.47
CA PHE A 55 -15.81 18.30 8.05
C PHE A 55 -14.95 17.12 7.58
N PHE A 56 -13.92 16.75 8.35
CA PHE A 56 -13.05 15.63 7.99
C PHE A 56 -13.76 14.29 8.07
N GLU A 57 -14.57 14.07 9.11
CA GLU A 57 -15.35 12.84 9.24
C GLU A 57 -16.35 12.70 8.09
N ARG A 58 -17.13 13.74 7.80
CA ARG A 58 -18.07 13.75 6.68
C ARG A 58 -17.37 13.45 5.36
N THR A 59 -16.25 14.12 5.10
CA THR A 59 -15.46 13.91 3.88
C THR A 59 -14.99 12.46 3.75
N PHE A 60 -14.42 11.91 4.82
CA PHE A 60 -13.96 10.52 4.84
C PHE A 60 -15.11 9.54 4.59
N GLN A 61 -16.27 9.75 5.22
CA GLN A 61 -17.46 8.92 5.01
C GLN A 61 -18.01 9.02 3.58
N ASP A 62 -17.97 10.21 2.97
CA ASP A 62 -18.40 10.41 1.59
C ASP A 62 -17.47 9.68 0.61
N ASP A 63 -16.14 9.71 0.84
CA ASP A 63 -15.17 8.98 0.02
C ASP A 63 -15.32 7.47 0.19
N LEU A 64 -15.58 7.01 1.42
CA LEU A 64 -15.82 5.60 1.72
C LEU A 64 -17.05 5.06 0.98
N LYS A 65 -18.17 5.80 0.94
CA LYS A 65 -19.38 5.42 0.19
C LYS A 65 -19.14 5.30 -1.31
N ARG A 66 -18.12 5.98 -1.85
CA ARG A 66 -17.75 5.93 -3.27
C ARG A 66 -16.75 4.82 -3.60
N SER A 67 -16.31 4.03 -2.62
CA SER A 67 -15.24 3.03 -2.81
C SER A 67 -15.60 1.65 -2.24
N PRO A 68 -16.36 0.82 -2.97
CA PRO A 68 -16.78 -0.51 -2.54
C PRO A 68 -15.62 -1.43 -2.11
N GLN A 69 -14.48 -1.36 -2.83
CA GLN A 69 -13.29 -2.12 -2.46
C GLN A 69 -12.68 -1.61 -1.15
N PHE A 70 -12.58 -0.29 -0.94
CA PHE A 70 -12.01 0.26 0.28
C PHE A 70 -12.89 -0.03 1.51
N GLN A 71 -14.22 0.02 1.36
CA GLN A 71 -15.16 -0.46 2.38
C GLN A 71 -14.79 -1.90 2.82
N SER A 72 -14.57 -2.79 1.85
CA SER A 72 -14.25 -4.19 2.12
C SER A 72 -12.90 -4.38 2.83
N TYR A 73 -11.88 -3.59 2.48
CA TYR A 73 -10.59 -3.58 3.19
C TYR A 73 -10.75 -3.19 4.67
N LEU A 74 -11.71 -2.30 4.97
CA LEU A 74 -12.06 -1.90 6.33
C LEU A 74 -13.06 -2.86 7.01
N GLY A 75 -13.50 -3.92 6.33
CA GLY A 75 -14.52 -4.85 6.83
C GLY A 75 -15.96 -4.30 6.80
N ILE A 76 -16.19 -3.19 6.10
CA ILE A 76 -17.48 -2.54 5.93
C ILE A 76 -18.17 -3.15 4.70
N LYS A 77 -19.44 -3.53 4.84
CA LYS A 77 -20.18 -4.34 3.86
C LYS A 77 -21.36 -3.59 3.19
N TRP A 78 -21.30 -2.26 3.06
CA TRP A 78 -22.42 -1.47 2.50
C TRP A 78 -22.67 -1.77 1.01
N ASP A 79 -21.61 -1.84 0.22
CA ASP A 79 -21.65 -2.14 -1.23
C ASP A 79 -20.87 -3.43 -1.53
N TYR A 80 -21.10 -4.48 -0.73
CA TYR A 80 -20.21 -5.65 -0.70
C TYR A 80 -20.24 -6.48 -2.00
N ASP A 81 -21.24 -6.28 -2.85
CA ASP A 81 -21.45 -6.89 -4.16
C ASP A 81 -20.93 -6.05 -5.35
N LYS A 82 -20.40 -4.84 -5.09
CA LYS A 82 -20.03 -3.88 -6.16
C LYS A 82 -18.52 -3.80 -6.42
N TRP A 83 -18.21 -3.41 -7.66
CA TRP A 83 -16.90 -2.91 -8.07
C TRP A 83 -16.95 -1.39 -8.21
N GLY A 84 -15.80 -0.73 -8.01
CA GLY A 84 -15.67 0.71 -8.23
C GLY A 84 -15.86 1.12 -9.69
N ASP A 85 -16.26 2.37 -9.88
CA ASP A 85 -16.46 3.01 -11.18
C ASP A 85 -15.14 3.60 -11.68
N VAL A 86 -14.73 3.24 -12.90
CA VAL A 86 -13.49 3.71 -13.55
C VAL A 86 -13.74 4.65 -14.73
N SER A 87 -14.99 5.10 -14.90
CA SER A 87 -15.38 6.03 -15.96
C SER A 87 -14.86 7.45 -15.70
N ASP A 88 -14.77 8.23 -16.79
CA ASP A 88 -14.43 9.65 -16.68
C ASP A 88 -15.50 10.45 -15.95
N ALA A 89 -16.77 10.05 -16.03
CA ALA A 89 -17.85 10.73 -15.32
C ALA A 89 -17.66 10.66 -13.80
N PHE A 90 -17.30 9.48 -13.27
CA PHE A 90 -17.00 9.30 -11.85
C PHE A 90 -15.76 10.09 -11.42
N ALA A 91 -14.73 10.08 -12.27
CA ALA A 91 -13.50 10.79 -11.99
C ALA A 91 -13.69 12.33 -12.04
N ASP A 92 -14.49 12.85 -12.97
CA ASP A 92 -14.84 14.27 -13.06
C ASP A 92 -15.67 14.74 -11.85
N GLU A 93 -16.62 13.92 -11.41
CA GLU A 93 -17.36 14.17 -10.17
C GLU A 93 -16.42 14.19 -8.96
N THR A 94 -15.46 13.26 -8.90
CA THR A 94 -14.45 13.20 -7.83
C THR A 94 -13.61 14.48 -7.80
N ILE A 95 -13.22 15.01 -8.96
CA ILE A 95 -12.47 16.26 -9.10
C ILE A 95 -13.33 17.47 -8.69
N ALA A 96 -14.62 17.49 -9.04
CA ALA A 96 -15.53 18.54 -8.62
C ALA A 96 -15.71 18.56 -7.09
N ILE A 97 -15.88 17.39 -6.47
CA ILE A 97 -15.95 17.23 -5.02
C ILE A 97 -14.66 17.73 -4.36
N ALA A 98 -13.49 17.36 -4.89
CA ALA A 98 -12.21 17.77 -4.37
C ALA A 98 -12.02 19.30 -4.41
N LYS A 99 -12.40 19.94 -5.53
CA LYS A 99 -12.38 21.42 -5.66
C LYS A 99 -13.31 22.11 -4.65
N ASN A 100 -14.52 21.58 -4.45
CA ASN A 100 -15.46 22.12 -3.46
C ASN A 100 -14.90 21.99 -2.03
N ARG A 101 -14.28 20.86 -1.71
CA ARG A 101 -13.62 20.65 -0.40
C ARG A 101 -12.46 21.60 -0.17
N LEU A 102 -11.66 21.95 -1.19
CA LEU A 102 -10.63 22.99 -1.07
C LEU A 102 -11.22 24.37 -0.74
N GLN A 103 -12.38 24.70 -1.30
CA GLN A 103 -13.08 25.96 -1.00
C GLN A 103 -13.62 25.95 0.43
N GLU A 104 -14.29 24.87 0.85
CA GLU A 104 -14.87 24.74 2.19
C GLU A 104 -13.78 24.74 3.27
N ILE A 105 -12.70 23.96 3.09
CA ILE A 105 -11.62 23.90 4.08
C ILE A 105 -10.83 25.21 4.20
N SER A 106 -10.96 26.11 3.22
CA SER A 106 -10.36 27.45 3.29
C SER A 106 -11.19 28.45 4.11
N GLN A 107 -12.39 28.08 4.56
CA GLN A 107 -13.25 28.92 5.42
C GLN A 107 -12.99 28.74 6.92
N PHE A 108 -12.12 27.79 7.31
CA PHE A 108 -11.77 27.57 8.70
C PHE A 108 -10.78 28.61 9.22
N ASP A 109 -11.05 29.17 10.39
CA ASP A 109 -10.18 30.11 11.09
C ASP A 109 -9.04 29.37 11.80
N THR A 110 -7.89 29.25 11.11
CA THR A 110 -6.73 28.51 11.60
C THR A 110 -6.12 29.08 12.87
N SER A 111 -6.40 30.35 13.23
CA SER A 111 -5.91 30.95 14.47
C SER A 111 -6.57 30.37 15.73
N LYS A 112 -7.70 29.68 15.57
CA LYS A 112 -8.44 29.01 16.64
C LYS A 112 -8.15 27.50 16.73
N LEU A 113 -7.22 27.01 15.92
CA LEU A 113 -6.89 25.59 15.81
C LEU A 113 -5.52 25.31 16.40
N SER A 114 -5.36 24.13 16.98
CA SER A 114 -4.08 23.59 17.41
C SER A 114 -3.12 23.39 16.24
N GLU A 115 -1.82 23.29 16.52
CA GLU A 115 -0.81 22.99 15.50
C GLU A 115 -1.09 21.68 14.75
N GLN A 116 -1.61 20.67 15.45
CA GLN A 116 -1.96 19.38 14.87
C GLN A 116 -3.16 19.48 13.90
N GLU A 117 -4.17 20.27 14.25
CA GLU A 117 -5.31 20.55 13.37
C GLU A 117 -4.89 21.38 12.15
N GLN A 118 -4.00 22.36 12.33
CA GLN A 118 -3.42 23.12 11.22
C GLN A 118 -2.60 22.22 10.28
N MET A 119 -1.83 21.28 10.83
CA MET A 119 -1.14 20.26 10.05
C MET A 119 -2.13 19.37 9.28
N SER A 120 -3.22 18.94 9.93
CA SER A 120 -4.28 18.16 9.28
C SER A 120 -4.90 18.90 8.10
N ILE A 121 -5.22 20.20 8.25
CA ILE A 121 -5.70 21.05 7.16
C ILE A 121 -4.67 21.13 6.02
N ARG A 122 -3.40 21.31 6.36
CA ARG A 122 -2.33 21.40 5.38
C ARG A 122 -2.20 20.12 4.57
N LEU A 123 -2.13 18.96 5.23
CA LEU A 123 -2.01 17.66 4.57
C LEU A 123 -3.23 17.36 3.70
N PHE A 124 -4.43 17.69 4.16
CA PHE A 124 -5.65 17.54 3.38
C PHE A 124 -5.63 18.40 2.10
N LYS A 125 -5.29 19.69 2.22
CA LYS A 125 -5.16 20.59 1.07
C LYS A 125 -4.12 20.08 0.08
N LEU A 126 -2.96 19.65 0.57
CA LEU A 126 -1.86 19.16 -0.24
C LEU A 126 -2.21 17.86 -0.96
N GLY A 127 -2.92 16.94 -0.31
CA GLY A 127 -3.46 15.73 -0.94
C GLY A 127 -4.33 16.06 -2.14
N ILE A 128 -5.35 16.91 -1.94
CA ILE A 128 -6.24 17.33 -3.03
C ILE A 128 -5.48 18.05 -4.15
N GLN A 129 -4.59 18.99 -3.81
CA GLN A 129 -3.82 19.72 -4.83
C GLN A 129 -2.99 18.76 -5.70
N ARG A 130 -2.37 17.75 -5.09
CA ARG A 130 -1.62 16.73 -5.81
C ARG A 130 -2.53 15.89 -6.71
N ASP A 131 -3.72 15.51 -6.24
CA ASP A 131 -4.70 14.78 -7.06
C ASP A 131 -5.15 15.62 -8.28
N LEU A 132 -5.39 16.92 -8.09
CA LEU A 132 -5.74 17.85 -9.18
C LEU A 132 -4.60 18.01 -10.19
N GLU A 133 -3.35 18.08 -9.72
CA GLU A 133 -2.18 18.13 -10.62
C GLU A 133 -1.99 16.82 -11.39
N ASN A 134 -2.31 15.68 -10.77
CA ASN A 134 -2.25 14.37 -11.40
C ASN A 134 -3.36 14.17 -12.45
N ASP A 135 -4.56 14.70 -12.21
CA ASP A 135 -5.71 14.57 -13.13
C ASP A 135 -5.45 15.20 -14.51
N LYS A 136 -4.55 16.19 -14.60
CA LYS A 136 -4.06 16.74 -15.88
C LYS A 136 -3.46 15.66 -16.80
N TYR A 137 -3.00 14.55 -16.22
CA TYR A 137 -2.40 13.41 -16.91
C TYR A 137 -3.19 12.11 -16.67
N ARG A 138 -4.49 12.17 -16.35
CA ARG A 138 -5.28 10.97 -15.95
C ARG A 138 -5.20 9.84 -16.98
N HIS A 139 -5.07 10.20 -18.26
CA HIS A 139 -5.03 9.26 -19.38
C HIS A 139 -3.62 8.79 -19.74
N HIS A 140 -2.56 9.35 -19.15
CA HIS A 140 -1.19 8.88 -19.36
C HIS A 140 -0.86 7.62 -18.55
N THR A 141 -1.54 7.42 -17.42
CA THR A 141 -1.38 6.19 -16.62
C THR A 141 -1.94 4.99 -17.37
N TYR A 142 -1.16 3.90 -17.44
CA TYR A 142 -1.61 2.63 -17.98
C TYR A 142 -2.76 2.08 -17.11
N ILE A 143 -3.98 2.09 -17.65
CA ILE A 143 -5.15 1.52 -16.97
C ILE A 143 -5.02 -0.01 -16.79
N VAL A 144 -4.19 -0.63 -17.63
CA VAL A 144 -3.83 -2.05 -17.61
C VAL A 144 -2.33 -2.20 -17.81
N HIS A 145 -1.69 -3.04 -16.98
CA HIS A 145 -0.32 -3.49 -17.13
C HIS A 145 -0.14 -4.85 -16.43
N GLN A 146 0.93 -5.56 -16.74
CA GLN A 146 1.18 -6.96 -16.36
C GLN A 146 1.26 -7.23 -14.85
N PHE A 147 1.57 -6.23 -14.02
CA PHE A 147 1.75 -6.43 -12.57
C PHE A 147 0.46 -6.23 -11.77
N ARG A 148 -0.37 -5.26 -12.14
CA ARG A 148 -1.56 -4.89 -11.38
C ARG A 148 -2.56 -4.17 -12.27
N ALA A 149 -3.66 -4.84 -12.57
CA ALA A 149 -4.83 -4.22 -13.20
C ALA A 149 -6.07 -5.06 -12.94
N ALA A 150 -7.18 -4.78 -13.63
CA ALA A 150 -8.45 -5.48 -13.45
C ALA A 150 -8.32 -7.02 -13.54
N HIS A 151 -7.57 -7.53 -14.53
CA HIS A 151 -7.37 -8.97 -14.76
C HIS A 151 -6.68 -9.72 -13.61
N THR A 152 -5.79 -9.08 -12.85
CA THR A 152 -5.13 -9.68 -11.67
C THR A 152 -5.79 -9.26 -10.35
N SER A 153 -6.37 -8.06 -10.30
CA SER A 153 -6.93 -7.48 -9.07
C SER A 153 -8.28 -8.09 -8.69
N VAL A 154 -9.13 -8.48 -9.65
CA VAL A 154 -10.39 -9.16 -9.36
C VAL A 154 -10.17 -10.46 -8.56
N PRO A 155 -9.38 -11.44 -9.04
CA PRO A 155 -9.16 -12.67 -8.28
C PRO A 155 -8.40 -12.39 -6.98
N SER A 156 -7.37 -11.54 -7.01
CA SER A 156 -6.61 -11.20 -5.80
C SER A 156 -7.50 -10.60 -4.71
N PHE A 157 -8.43 -9.71 -5.08
CA PHE A 157 -9.36 -9.10 -4.14
C PHE A 157 -10.37 -10.11 -3.59
N LEU A 158 -11.02 -10.88 -4.47
CA LEU A 158 -12.04 -11.85 -4.06
C LEU A 158 -11.46 -12.90 -3.11
N ILE A 159 -10.27 -13.40 -3.43
CA ILE A 159 -9.59 -14.43 -2.63
C ILE A 159 -9.18 -13.87 -1.27
N ASN A 160 -8.46 -12.74 -1.26
CA ASN A 160 -7.76 -12.29 -0.05
C ASN A 160 -8.57 -11.30 0.82
N ILE A 161 -9.55 -10.60 0.24
CA ILE A 161 -10.24 -9.48 0.90
C ILE A 161 -11.73 -9.78 1.09
N HIS A 162 -12.41 -10.37 0.10
CA HIS A 162 -13.83 -10.73 0.24
C HIS A 162 -14.00 -11.94 1.16
N ARG A 163 -14.51 -11.70 2.35
CA ARG A 163 -14.83 -12.72 3.35
C ARG A 163 -16.24 -13.24 3.12
N VAL A 164 -16.42 -14.54 3.33
CA VAL A 164 -17.72 -15.19 3.31
C VAL A 164 -17.94 -15.80 4.68
N THR A 165 -18.72 -15.11 5.52
CA THR A 165 -19.06 -15.53 6.90
C THR A 165 -20.55 -15.77 7.10
N SER A 166 -21.34 -15.57 6.05
CA SER A 166 -22.79 -15.76 6.02
C SER A 166 -23.27 -16.02 4.60
N VAL A 167 -24.54 -16.41 4.45
CA VAL A 167 -25.20 -16.55 3.14
C VAL A 167 -25.24 -15.22 2.39
N ASP A 168 -25.46 -14.10 3.08
CA ASP A 168 -25.47 -12.77 2.44
C ASP A 168 -24.09 -12.39 1.88
N ASP A 169 -23.01 -12.75 2.59
CA ASP A 169 -21.66 -12.55 2.08
C ASP A 169 -21.35 -13.39 0.84
N ALA A 170 -21.84 -14.64 0.81
CA ALA A 170 -21.72 -15.53 -0.35
C ALA A 170 -22.48 -14.97 -1.56
N LYS A 171 -23.70 -14.47 -1.34
CA LYS A 171 -24.48 -13.77 -2.38
C LYS A 171 -23.80 -12.50 -2.86
N ALA A 172 -23.17 -11.74 -1.97
CA ALA A 172 -22.39 -10.56 -2.36
C ALA A 172 -21.15 -10.93 -3.18
N TYR A 173 -20.47 -12.05 -2.86
CA TYR A 173 -19.37 -12.57 -3.68
C TYR A 173 -19.88 -12.91 -5.09
N ILE A 174 -21.01 -13.61 -5.19
CA ILE A 174 -21.66 -13.92 -6.47
C ILE A 174 -22.02 -12.63 -7.22
N GLY A 175 -22.57 -11.64 -6.54
CA GLY A 175 -22.85 -10.32 -7.11
C GLY A 175 -21.60 -9.65 -7.69
N ARG A 176 -20.44 -9.75 -7.03
CA ARG A 176 -19.17 -9.29 -7.61
C ARG A 176 -18.78 -10.08 -8.85
N LEU A 177 -18.96 -11.40 -8.87
CA LEU A 177 -18.70 -12.23 -10.06
C LEU A 177 -19.59 -11.78 -11.23
N ASP A 178 -20.88 -11.58 -10.99
CA ASP A 178 -21.83 -11.08 -11.99
C ASP A 178 -21.48 -9.67 -12.48
N ASN A 179 -21.02 -8.80 -11.58
CA ASN A 179 -20.66 -7.43 -11.89
C ASN A 179 -19.27 -7.28 -12.56
N VAL A 180 -18.47 -8.36 -12.69
CA VAL A 180 -17.16 -8.31 -13.40
C VAL A 180 -17.35 -7.82 -14.83
N LYS A 181 -18.40 -8.26 -15.53
CA LYS A 181 -18.68 -7.82 -16.91
C LYS A 181 -18.78 -6.31 -17.02
N GLY A 182 -19.58 -5.67 -16.15
CA GLY A 182 -19.76 -4.22 -16.16
C GLY A 182 -18.46 -3.47 -15.83
N TYR A 183 -17.70 -3.96 -14.87
CA TYR A 183 -16.41 -3.39 -14.51
C TYR A 183 -15.39 -3.50 -15.67
N PHE A 184 -15.29 -4.66 -16.32
CA PHE A 184 -14.37 -4.87 -17.44
C PHE A 184 -14.79 -4.11 -18.70
N ASP A 185 -16.10 -3.93 -18.92
CA ASP A 185 -16.60 -3.07 -20.00
C ASP A 185 -16.06 -1.64 -19.83
N GLN A 186 -16.13 -1.06 -18.62
CA GLN A 186 -15.54 0.26 -18.34
C GLN A 186 -14.01 0.30 -18.51
N VAL A 187 -13.30 -0.75 -18.09
CA VAL A 187 -11.84 -0.84 -18.28
C VAL A 187 -11.49 -0.86 -19.76
N ILE A 188 -12.23 -1.59 -20.58
CA ILE A 188 -12.02 -1.67 -22.04
C ILE A 188 -12.33 -0.31 -22.69
N ASP A 189 -13.38 0.39 -22.25
CA ASP A 189 -13.67 1.75 -22.74
C ASP A 189 -12.51 2.71 -22.42
N GLN A 190 -11.94 2.61 -21.21
CA GLN A 190 -10.77 3.37 -20.79
C GLN A 190 -9.48 2.98 -21.52
N MET A 191 -9.34 1.72 -21.96
CA MET A 191 -8.27 1.27 -22.84
C MET A 191 -8.40 1.90 -24.23
N GLN A 192 -9.60 1.90 -24.82
CA GLN A 192 -9.87 2.50 -26.13
C GLN A 192 -9.64 4.01 -26.13
N LEU A 193 -10.06 4.70 -25.06
CA LEU A 193 -9.80 6.13 -24.90
C LEU A 193 -8.30 6.44 -24.92
N ARG A 194 -7.50 5.66 -24.20
CA ARG A 194 -6.04 5.82 -24.14
C ARG A 194 -5.37 5.49 -25.47
N GLU A 195 -5.84 4.46 -26.15
CA GLU A 195 -5.40 4.12 -27.52
C GLU A 195 -5.63 5.30 -28.49
N ASN A 196 -6.81 5.93 -28.46
CA ASN A 196 -7.09 7.11 -29.27
C ASN A 196 -6.20 8.31 -28.94
N LEU A 197 -5.75 8.39 -27.69
CA LEU A 197 -4.80 9.40 -27.22
C LEU A 197 -3.33 9.01 -27.47
N GLY A 198 -3.03 7.83 -28.02
CA GLY A 198 -1.66 7.38 -28.23
C GLY A 198 -0.94 6.87 -26.99
N VAL A 199 -1.68 6.53 -25.93
CA VAL A 199 -1.14 5.99 -24.67
C VAL A 199 -1.28 4.47 -24.64
N PHE A 200 -0.13 3.78 -24.70
CA PHE A 200 -0.06 2.32 -24.71
C PHE A 200 0.96 1.81 -23.69
N PRO A 201 0.67 0.74 -22.95
CA PRO A 201 1.70 -0.12 -22.35
C PRO A 201 2.74 -0.59 -23.39
N PRO A 202 3.93 -1.06 -22.95
CA PRO A 202 4.89 -1.68 -23.85
C PRO A 202 4.32 -2.93 -24.53
N LYS A 203 4.65 -3.12 -25.80
CA LYS A 203 4.10 -4.19 -26.65
C LYS A 203 4.33 -5.60 -26.09
N TRP A 204 5.48 -5.87 -25.48
CA TRP A 204 5.80 -7.17 -24.88
C TRP A 204 4.95 -7.48 -23.64
N ALA A 205 4.40 -6.47 -22.96
CA ALA A 205 3.60 -6.68 -21.75
C ALA A 205 2.24 -7.32 -22.05
N TYR A 206 1.73 -7.19 -23.27
CA TYR A 206 0.43 -7.77 -23.66
C TYR A 206 0.43 -9.30 -23.62
N ASP A 207 1.53 -9.96 -23.95
CA ASP A 207 1.60 -11.43 -23.88
C ASP A 207 1.43 -11.93 -22.43
N GLN A 208 2.09 -11.26 -21.49
CA GLN A 208 1.96 -11.57 -20.06
C GLN A 208 0.55 -11.29 -19.54
N MET A 209 -0.09 -10.19 -19.97
CA MET A 209 -1.47 -9.86 -19.59
C MET A 209 -2.49 -10.86 -20.16
N ILE A 210 -2.29 -11.31 -21.40
CA ILE A 210 -3.13 -12.33 -22.04
C ILE A 210 -2.99 -13.66 -21.30
N GLU A 211 -1.76 -14.11 -21.05
CA GLU A 211 -1.48 -15.35 -20.33
C GLU A 211 -2.09 -15.33 -18.92
N ALA A 212 -1.87 -14.24 -18.16
CA ALA A 212 -2.44 -14.09 -16.82
C ALA A 212 -3.98 -14.14 -16.85
N SER A 213 -4.60 -13.52 -17.86
CA SER A 213 -6.06 -13.54 -18.04
C SER A 213 -6.59 -14.93 -18.38
N GLN A 214 -5.89 -15.67 -19.25
CA GLN A 214 -6.23 -17.05 -19.62
C GLN A 214 -6.12 -17.98 -18.40
N ASN A 215 -5.10 -17.80 -17.57
CA ASN A 215 -4.92 -18.58 -16.34
C ASN A 215 -6.11 -18.43 -15.38
N VAL A 216 -6.68 -17.22 -15.24
CA VAL A 216 -7.85 -16.99 -14.37
C VAL A 216 -9.09 -17.77 -14.83
N ILE A 217 -9.27 -17.90 -16.15
CA ILE A 217 -10.41 -18.61 -16.75
C ILE A 217 -10.07 -20.05 -17.19
N SER A 218 -9.03 -20.64 -16.58
CA SER A 218 -8.67 -22.05 -16.76
C SER A 218 -9.13 -22.88 -15.54
N GLY A 219 -9.50 -24.13 -15.76
CA GLY A 219 -10.05 -25.00 -14.71
C GLY A 219 -11.58 -24.99 -14.63
N ILE A 220 -12.13 -25.89 -13.81
CA ILE A 220 -13.57 -25.96 -13.52
C ILE A 220 -14.04 -24.62 -12.93
N PRO A 221 -15.15 -24.01 -13.41
CA PRO A 221 -16.11 -24.58 -14.38
C PRO A 221 -15.87 -24.22 -15.85
N PHE A 222 -14.79 -23.51 -16.18
CA PHE A 222 -14.58 -22.89 -17.49
C PHE A 222 -14.21 -23.86 -18.61
N ASP A 223 -13.56 -24.97 -18.26
CA ASP A 223 -13.12 -26.03 -19.17
C ASP A 223 -13.39 -27.44 -18.60
N SER A 224 -12.95 -28.47 -19.33
CA SER A 224 -13.13 -29.87 -18.98
C SER A 224 -11.93 -30.48 -18.23
N SER A 225 -11.07 -29.67 -17.63
CA SER A 225 -9.96 -30.19 -16.82
C SER A 225 -10.46 -30.69 -15.46
N ASP A 226 -9.65 -31.52 -14.79
CA ASP A 226 -9.96 -32.05 -13.46
C ASP A 226 -9.57 -31.09 -12.32
N LYS A 227 -9.02 -29.91 -12.64
CA LYS A 227 -8.53 -28.94 -11.66
C LYS A 227 -9.55 -27.82 -11.48
N PRO A 228 -9.89 -27.42 -10.25
CA PRO A 228 -10.74 -26.25 -10.04
C PRO A 228 -10.00 -24.98 -10.47
N SER A 229 -10.70 -24.06 -11.12
CA SER A 229 -10.19 -22.70 -11.32
C SER A 229 -9.98 -22.01 -9.97
N THR A 230 -9.09 -21.03 -9.91
CA THR A 230 -8.75 -20.37 -8.63
C THR A 230 -9.96 -19.72 -7.96
N LEU A 231 -10.83 -19.06 -8.74
CA LEU A 231 -12.05 -18.44 -8.23
C LEU A 231 -13.08 -19.46 -7.76
N TRP A 232 -13.26 -20.55 -8.52
CA TRP A 232 -14.17 -21.63 -8.13
C TRP A 232 -13.73 -22.31 -6.83
N LYS A 233 -12.43 -22.57 -6.70
CA LYS A 233 -11.86 -23.17 -5.49
C LYS A 233 -12.09 -22.26 -4.29
N ASP A 234 -11.72 -20.98 -4.41
CA ASP A 234 -11.87 -20.00 -3.31
C ASP A 234 -13.32 -19.89 -2.83
N PHE A 235 -14.27 -19.73 -3.75
CA PHE A 235 -15.68 -19.62 -3.38
C PHE A 235 -16.21 -20.92 -2.75
N SER A 236 -15.86 -22.08 -3.32
CA SER A 236 -16.30 -23.38 -2.79
C SER A 236 -15.77 -23.62 -1.37
N ASP A 237 -14.47 -23.42 -1.15
CA ASP A 237 -13.85 -23.57 0.17
C ASP A 237 -14.52 -22.63 1.21
N LYS A 238 -14.84 -21.40 0.79
CA LYS A 238 -15.51 -20.40 1.63
C LYS A 238 -16.93 -20.78 2.01
N VAL A 239 -17.71 -21.33 1.07
CA VAL A 239 -19.07 -21.82 1.34
C VAL A 239 -19.04 -23.09 2.20
N ASP A 240 -18.10 -23.99 1.95
CA ASP A 240 -17.93 -25.24 2.71
C ASP A 240 -17.53 -25.00 4.17
N ALA A 241 -16.98 -23.82 4.49
CA ALA A 241 -16.69 -23.40 5.85
C ALA A 241 -17.90 -22.85 6.62
N LEU A 242 -19.06 -22.66 5.96
CA LEU A 242 -20.31 -22.21 6.60
C LEU A 242 -21.10 -23.41 7.15
N ASP A 243 -21.85 -23.17 8.23
CA ASP A 243 -22.80 -24.13 8.77
C ASP A 243 -24.12 -24.04 7.99
N LEU A 244 -24.19 -24.71 6.83
CA LEU A 244 -25.34 -24.73 5.91
C LEU A 244 -25.81 -26.16 5.64
N SER A 245 -27.08 -26.31 5.24
CA SER A 245 -27.53 -27.58 4.68
C SER A 245 -26.86 -27.86 3.33
N GLU A 246 -26.71 -29.13 2.98
CA GLU A 246 -26.15 -29.56 1.68
C GLU A 246 -26.89 -28.90 0.50
N SER A 247 -28.21 -28.78 0.59
CA SER A 247 -29.01 -28.13 -0.45
C SER A 247 -28.75 -26.62 -0.58
N GLU A 248 -28.48 -25.91 0.51
CA GLU A 248 -28.16 -24.47 0.47
C GLU A 248 -26.75 -24.22 -0.05
N ALA A 249 -25.78 -25.04 0.38
CA ALA A 249 -24.42 -24.98 -0.12
C ALA A 249 -24.37 -25.25 -1.63
N GLU A 250 -25.06 -26.29 -2.11
CA GLU A 250 -25.14 -26.61 -3.54
C GLU A 250 -25.87 -25.54 -4.36
N ALA A 251 -26.89 -24.88 -3.80
CA ALA A 251 -27.55 -23.75 -4.45
C ALA A 251 -26.59 -22.57 -4.66
N LEU A 252 -25.87 -22.15 -3.62
CA LEU A 252 -24.88 -21.06 -3.71
C LEU A 252 -23.75 -21.40 -4.68
N LYS A 253 -23.24 -22.62 -4.63
CA LYS A 253 -22.22 -23.14 -5.56
C LYS A 253 -22.73 -23.16 -7.01
N GLY A 254 -23.99 -23.56 -7.22
CA GLY A 254 -24.65 -23.51 -8.52
C GLY A 254 -24.76 -22.09 -9.08
N GLU A 255 -25.18 -21.13 -8.26
CA GLU A 255 -25.26 -19.71 -8.61
C GLU A 255 -23.88 -19.13 -8.95
N ALA A 256 -22.86 -19.38 -8.14
CA ALA A 256 -21.49 -18.94 -8.42
C ALA A 256 -20.94 -19.56 -9.71
N LYS A 257 -21.21 -20.86 -9.94
CA LYS A 257 -20.82 -21.54 -11.19
C LYS A 257 -21.48 -20.89 -12.40
N ALA A 258 -22.75 -20.50 -12.28
CA ALA A 258 -23.43 -19.76 -13.33
C ALA A 258 -22.77 -18.40 -13.57
N ALA A 259 -22.54 -17.59 -12.53
CA ALA A 259 -21.89 -16.28 -12.63
C ALA A 259 -20.47 -16.36 -13.25
N LEU A 260 -19.70 -17.38 -12.89
CA LEU A 260 -18.40 -17.66 -13.51
C LEU A 260 -18.54 -17.88 -15.02
N LEU A 261 -19.49 -18.71 -15.44
CA LEU A 261 -19.69 -19.06 -16.85
C LEU A 261 -20.33 -17.95 -17.70
N THR A 262 -21.25 -17.18 -17.12
CA THR A 262 -22.07 -16.21 -17.87
C THR A 262 -21.56 -14.78 -17.78
N SER A 263 -20.79 -14.44 -16.74
CA SER A 263 -20.22 -13.09 -16.57
C SER A 263 -18.69 -13.10 -16.61
N VAL A 264 -18.03 -13.88 -15.74
CA VAL A 264 -16.57 -13.82 -15.61
C VAL A 264 -15.86 -14.27 -16.88
N LYS A 265 -16.18 -15.46 -17.40
CA LYS A 265 -15.52 -15.98 -18.61
C LYS A 265 -15.69 -15.04 -19.81
N PRO A 266 -16.90 -14.60 -20.19
CA PRO A 266 -17.08 -13.66 -21.29
C PRO A 266 -16.35 -12.31 -21.08
N ALA A 267 -16.30 -11.81 -19.84
CA ALA A 267 -15.59 -10.56 -19.53
C ALA A 267 -14.08 -10.70 -19.78
N TYR A 268 -13.46 -11.78 -19.30
CA TYR A 268 -12.05 -12.06 -19.54
C TYR A 268 -11.74 -12.34 -21.01
N GLU A 269 -12.59 -13.09 -21.72
CA GLU A 269 -12.44 -13.30 -23.17
C GLU A 269 -12.49 -11.98 -23.95
N LYS A 270 -13.40 -11.06 -23.58
CA LYS A 270 -13.48 -9.72 -24.17
C LYS A 270 -12.23 -8.89 -23.86
N LEU A 271 -11.72 -8.95 -22.64
CA LEU A 271 -10.50 -8.25 -22.24
C LEU A 271 -9.26 -8.80 -22.97
N ILE A 272 -9.15 -10.13 -23.12
CA ILE A 272 -8.10 -10.79 -23.90
C ILE A 272 -8.14 -10.33 -25.36
N ALA A 273 -9.32 -10.23 -25.96
CA ALA A 273 -9.47 -9.71 -27.32
C ALA A 273 -9.01 -8.24 -27.43
N ALA A 274 -9.33 -7.41 -26.43
CA ALA A 274 -8.86 -6.02 -26.38
C ALA A 274 -7.33 -5.94 -26.24
N PHE A 275 -6.71 -6.78 -25.42
CA PHE A 275 -5.24 -6.88 -25.33
C PHE A 275 -4.61 -7.32 -26.65
N ALA A 276 -5.18 -8.34 -27.29
CA ALA A 276 -4.69 -8.84 -28.57
C ALA A 276 -4.76 -7.75 -29.67
N HIS A 277 -5.86 -6.99 -29.72
CA HIS A 277 -6.00 -5.83 -30.61
C HIS A 277 -4.92 -4.78 -30.32
N GLN A 278 -4.83 -4.28 -29.08
CA GLN A 278 -3.89 -3.22 -28.73
C GLN A 278 -2.43 -3.61 -28.96
N LYS A 279 -2.07 -4.87 -28.76
CA LYS A 279 -0.74 -5.39 -29.08
C LYS A 279 -0.37 -5.14 -30.55
N THR A 280 -1.32 -5.21 -31.49
CA THR A 280 -1.06 -5.00 -32.92
C THR A 280 -0.82 -3.54 -33.29
N VAL A 281 -1.36 -2.60 -32.52
CA VAL A 281 -1.29 -1.15 -32.78
C VAL A 281 -0.31 -0.41 -31.85
N SER A 282 0.21 -1.08 -30.81
CA SER A 282 1.16 -0.50 -29.87
C SER A 282 2.50 -0.15 -30.55
N PRO A 283 2.95 1.11 -30.48
CA PRO A 283 4.27 1.50 -30.98
C PRO A 283 5.41 0.81 -30.23
N GLU A 284 6.58 0.74 -30.88
CA GLU A 284 7.81 0.25 -30.26
C GLU A 284 8.33 1.22 -29.18
N GLY A 285 9.13 0.69 -28.25
CA GLY A 285 9.79 1.44 -27.17
C GLY A 285 9.17 1.22 -25.79
N ASP A 286 9.99 1.34 -24.76
CA ASP A 286 9.63 0.99 -23.38
C ASP A 286 9.32 2.22 -22.53
N GLY A 287 10.06 3.31 -22.73
CA GLY A 287 9.95 4.51 -21.92
C GLY A 287 8.74 5.38 -22.26
N VAL A 288 8.24 6.10 -21.26
CA VAL A 288 7.08 6.98 -21.39
C VAL A 288 7.33 8.22 -22.25
N TRP A 289 8.61 8.53 -22.56
CA TRP A 289 9.00 9.56 -23.51
C TRP A 289 8.34 9.41 -24.90
N ARG A 290 7.88 8.20 -25.26
CA ARG A 290 7.17 7.96 -26.54
C ARG A 290 5.70 8.37 -26.50
N LEU A 291 5.15 8.60 -25.31
CA LEU A 291 3.76 9.01 -25.13
C LEU A 291 3.63 10.52 -25.40
N PRO A 292 2.44 11.02 -25.77
CA PRO A 292 2.22 12.46 -25.88
C PRO A 292 2.52 13.17 -24.57
N ASP A 293 3.25 14.28 -24.60
CA ASP A 293 3.71 15.01 -23.40
C ASP A 293 4.42 14.11 -22.36
N GLY A 294 5.07 13.04 -22.83
CA GLY A 294 5.66 12.00 -21.98
C GLY A 294 6.75 12.50 -21.04
N ASP A 295 7.51 13.52 -21.44
CA ASP A 295 8.51 14.20 -20.62
C ASP A 295 7.86 14.96 -19.44
N LYS A 296 6.80 15.72 -19.71
CA LYS A 296 6.06 16.46 -18.67
C LYS A 296 5.32 15.51 -17.74
N TRP A 297 4.74 14.43 -18.28
CA TRP A 297 4.12 13.40 -17.46
C TRP A 297 5.14 12.69 -16.58
N TYR A 298 6.30 12.33 -17.12
CA TYR A 298 7.37 11.70 -16.32
C TYR A 298 7.85 12.62 -15.20
N GLN A 299 8.06 13.91 -15.48
CA GLN A 299 8.37 14.88 -14.43
C GLN A 299 7.26 14.94 -13.36
N ASN A 300 5.99 14.93 -13.77
CA ASN A 300 4.87 14.85 -12.83
C ASN A 300 4.88 13.55 -12.01
N ARG A 301 5.35 12.41 -12.55
CA ARG A 301 5.55 11.16 -11.80
C ARG A 301 6.70 11.27 -10.81
N LEU A 302 7.83 11.88 -11.19
CA LEU A 302 8.93 12.15 -10.26
C LEU A 302 8.45 13.03 -9.10
N ASN A 303 7.75 14.12 -9.37
CA ASN A 303 7.20 14.99 -8.32
C ASN A 303 6.18 14.27 -7.43
N TRP A 304 5.35 13.40 -8.02
CA TRP A 304 4.40 12.58 -7.27
C TRP A 304 5.11 11.61 -6.32
N PHE A 305 6.03 10.79 -6.83
CA PHE A 305 6.61 9.72 -6.03
C PHE A 305 7.71 10.21 -5.08
N THR A 306 8.54 11.16 -5.52
CA THR A 306 9.63 11.71 -4.70
C THR A 306 9.16 12.81 -3.76
N THR A 307 8.06 13.48 -4.07
CA THR A 307 7.58 14.68 -3.35
C THR A 307 8.56 15.86 -3.36
N THR A 308 9.45 15.87 -4.35
CA THR A 308 10.43 16.94 -4.63
C THR A 308 10.17 17.54 -6.02
N ASP A 309 10.93 18.56 -6.38
CA ASP A 309 10.94 19.14 -7.74
C ASP A 309 12.18 18.71 -8.55
N LEU A 310 12.87 17.63 -8.13
CA LEU A 310 14.04 17.11 -8.83
C LEU A 310 13.71 16.72 -10.25
N THR A 311 14.53 17.18 -11.19
CA THR A 311 14.46 16.81 -12.61
C THR A 311 14.95 15.39 -12.84
N ALA A 312 14.56 14.79 -13.98
CA ALA A 312 15.04 13.47 -14.36
C ALA A 312 16.59 13.39 -14.42
N ASP A 313 17.26 14.44 -14.87
CA ASP A 313 18.72 14.51 -14.94
C ASP A 313 19.35 14.55 -13.56
N GLU A 314 18.80 15.33 -12.62
CA GLU A 314 19.26 15.36 -11.23
C GLU A 314 19.06 14.01 -10.55
N VAL A 315 17.90 13.37 -10.73
CA VAL A 315 17.63 12.03 -10.18
C VAL A 315 18.62 11.00 -10.75
N HIS A 316 18.89 11.04 -12.06
CA HIS A 316 19.85 10.15 -12.71
C HIS A 316 21.26 10.33 -12.12
N GLN A 317 21.72 11.59 -12.03
CA GLN A 317 23.05 11.91 -11.54
C GLN A 317 23.23 11.50 -10.07
N ILE A 318 22.24 11.77 -9.21
CA ILE A 318 22.22 11.29 -7.81
C ILE A 318 22.34 9.75 -7.77
N GLY A 319 21.68 9.06 -8.70
CA GLY A 319 21.78 7.61 -8.86
C GLY A 319 23.20 7.15 -9.15
N VAL A 320 23.83 7.71 -10.19
CA VAL A 320 25.19 7.36 -10.61
C VAL A 320 26.19 7.60 -9.48
N GLU A 321 26.13 8.75 -8.82
CA GLU A 321 27.01 9.10 -7.70
C GLU A 321 26.86 8.13 -6.52
N ASN A 322 25.63 7.74 -6.20
CA ASN A 322 25.38 6.79 -5.11
C ASN A 322 25.81 5.36 -5.48
N VAL A 323 25.65 4.93 -6.73
CA VAL A 323 26.18 3.64 -7.20
C VAL A 323 27.69 3.60 -7.00
N GLU A 324 28.42 4.64 -7.41
CA GLU A 324 29.88 4.72 -7.22
C GLU A 324 30.27 4.73 -5.73
N ARG A 325 29.60 5.55 -4.91
CA ARG A 325 29.84 5.60 -3.46
C ARG A 325 29.67 4.22 -2.81
N ILE A 326 28.61 3.50 -3.15
CA ILE A 326 28.30 2.18 -2.58
C ILE A 326 29.28 1.12 -3.09
N HIS A 327 29.66 1.17 -4.38
CA HIS A 327 30.71 0.31 -4.93
C HIS A 327 32.05 0.47 -4.20
N ASN A 328 32.41 1.70 -3.82
CA ASN A 328 33.60 1.96 -3.02
C ASN A 328 33.48 1.36 -1.61
N ALA A 329 32.34 1.55 -0.94
CA ALA A 329 32.09 0.92 0.37
C ALA A 329 32.14 -0.62 0.30
N MET A 330 31.62 -1.23 -0.76
CA MET A 330 31.71 -2.67 -0.98
C MET A 330 33.16 -3.15 -1.18
N ARG A 331 34.03 -2.36 -1.83
CA ARG A 331 35.47 -2.69 -1.93
C ARG A 331 36.15 -2.64 -0.58
N ASP A 332 35.70 -1.78 0.32
CA ASP A 332 36.21 -1.77 1.69
C ASP A 332 35.78 -3.03 2.45
N ILE A 333 34.57 -3.55 2.23
CA ILE A 333 34.18 -4.88 2.74
C ILE A 333 35.04 -6.00 2.10
N MET A 334 35.27 -5.97 0.77
CA MET A 334 36.15 -6.95 0.10
C MET A 334 37.53 -7.02 0.78
N LYS A 335 38.10 -5.86 1.14
CA LYS A 335 39.38 -5.80 1.87
C LYS A 335 39.27 -6.42 3.27
N GLN A 336 38.17 -6.17 3.99
CA GLN A 336 37.94 -6.70 5.34
C GLN A 336 37.81 -8.23 5.35
N VAL A 337 37.15 -8.80 4.34
CA VAL A 337 37.00 -10.26 4.20
C VAL A 337 38.12 -10.90 3.38
N GLU A 338 39.16 -10.13 3.05
CA GLU A 338 40.35 -10.57 2.32
C GLU A 338 40.04 -11.21 0.94
N PHE A 339 38.95 -10.80 0.29
CA PHE A 339 38.59 -11.27 -1.05
C PHE A 339 39.48 -10.64 -2.12
N THR A 340 40.12 -11.47 -2.94
CA THR A 340 40.96 -11.03 -4.07
C THR A 340 40.19 -11.11 -5.38
N GLY A 341 40.16 -10.02 -6.14
CA GLY A 341 39.51 -9.97 -7.45
C GLY A 341 38.85 -8.63 -7.73
N THR A 342 38.01 -8.61 -8.76
CA THR A 342 37.14 -7.50 -9.14
C THR A 342 35.88 -7.48 -8.28
N LEU A 343 35.16 -6.35 -8.29
CA LEU A 343 33.86 -6.25 -7.63
C LEU A 343 32.85 -7.22 -8.26
N GLN A 344 32.89 -7.42 -9.57
CA GLN A 344 32.01 -8.33 -10.29
C GLN A 344 32.26 -9.79 -9.88
N GLU A 345 33.52 -10.21 -9.72
CA GLU A 345 33.84 -11.53 -9.17
C GLU A 345 33.36 -11.66 -7.72
N PHE A 346 33.41 -10.59 -6.93
CA PHE A 346 32.84 -10.58 -5.58
C PHE A 346 31.32 -10.68 -5.59
N PHE A 347 30.63 -10.00 -6.52
CA PHE A 347 29.19 -10.14 -6.71
C PHE A 347 28.78 -11.56 -7.07
N GLU A 348 29.56 -12.22 -7.94
CA GLU A 348 29.34 -13.64 -8.25
C GLU A 348 29.49 -14.51 -7.00
N PHE A 349 30.59 -14.34 -6.26
CA PHE A 349 30.82 -15.05 -5.00
C PHE A 349 29.66 -14.87 -4.02
N MET A 350 29.22 -13.64 -3.79
CA MET A 350 28.09 -13.33 -2.90
C MET A 350 26.75 -13.88 -3.42
N ARG A 351 26.64 -14.19 -4.72
CA ARG A 351 25.41 -14.72 -5.34
C ARG A 351 25.37 -16.25 -5.41
N THR A 352 26.52 -16.91 -5.42
CA THR A 352 26.58 -18.35 -5.72
C THR A 352 27.18 -19.21 -4.61
N ASP A 353 27.94 -18.63 -3.68
CA ASP A 353 28.60 -19.43 -2.64
C ASP A 353 27.58 -19.96 -1.62
N GLU A 354 27.61 -21.28 -1.39
CA GLU A 354 26.63 -21.98 -0.55
C GLU A 354 26.63 -21.50 0.91
N GLN A 355 27.72 -20.87 1.39
CA GLN A 355 27.78 -20.35 2.76
C GLN A 355 26.72 -19.29 3.07
N PHE A 356 26.20 -18.63 2.03
CA PHE A 356 25.22 -17.55 2.16
C PHE A 356 23.77 -18.03 2.13
N TYR A 357 23.53 -19.33 2.03
CA TYR A 357 22.18 -19.87 1.85
C TYR A 357 21.89 -20.97 2.86
N TYR A 358 20.67 -20.94 3.39
CA TYR A 358 20.12 -22.08 4.09
C TYR A 358 19.58 -23.11 3.11
N PRO A 359 19.61 -24.41 3.47
CA PRO A 359 19.10 -25.46 2.60
C PRO A 359 17.62 -25.22 2.31
N ASN A 360 17.18 -25.62 1.11
CA ASN A 360 15.78 -25.51 0.69
C ASN A 360 14.87 -26.58 1.34
N THR A 361 14.92 -26.66 2.67
CA THR A 361 14.20 -27.59 3.55
C THR A 361 13.41 -26.81 4.59
N ASP A 362 12.42 -27.44 5.23
CA ASP A 362 11.66 -26.78 6.28
C ASP A 362 12.55 -26.38 7.47
N GLU A 363 13.59 -27.16 7.78
CA GLU A 363 14.61 -26.79 8.76
C GLU A 363 15.36 -25.49 8.38
N GLY A 364 15.75 -25.32 7.11
CA GLY A 364 16.38 -24.09 6.64
C GLY A 364 15.45 -22.89 6.71
N ARG A 365 14.16 -23.09 6.43
CA ARG A 365 13.12 -22.05 6.56
C ARG A 365 12.90 -21.64 8.01
N ASP A 366 12.77 -22.62 8.91
CA ASP A 366 12.59 -22.39 10.34
C ASP A 366 13.79 -21.66 10.94
N ARG A 367 15.01 -22.03 10.51
CA ARG A 367 16.23 -21.32 10.89
C ARG A 367 16.24 -19.86 10.44
N TYR A 368 15.87 -19.59 9.18
CA TYR A 368 15.75 -18.23 8.67
C TYR A 368 14.78 -17.39 9.52
N LEU A 369 13.59 -17.94 9.82
CA LEU A 369 12.58 -17.24 10.61
C LEU A 369 13.04 -16.98 12.04
N ALA A 370 13.72 -17.94 12.66
CA ALA A 370 14.24 -17.81 14.02
C ALA A 370 15.31 -16.70 14.09
N GLU A 371 16.25 -16.67 13.16
CA GLU A 371 17.32 -15.67 13.13
C GLU A 371 16.80 -14.27 12.75
N ALA A 372 15.87 -14.16 11.81
CA ALA A 372 15.21 -12.90 11.50
C ALA A 372 14.41 -12.34 12.70
N THR A 373 13.78 -13.23 13.48
CA THR A 373 13.11 -12.86 14.74
C THR A 373 14.13 -12.39 15.78
N ALA A 374 15.25 -13.12 15.94
CA ALA A 374 16.31 -12.74 16.86
C ALA A 374 16.92 -11.37 16.52
N ALA A 375 17.15 -11.07 15.24
CA ALA A 375 17.64 -9.77 14.78
C ALA A 375 16.70 -8.63 15.21
N ILE A 376 15.39 -8.82 15.07
CA ILE A 376 14.37 -7.85 15.50
C ILE A 376 14.35 -7.71 17.02
N ASP A 377 14.47 -8.81 17.76
CA ASP A 377 14.46 -8.80 19.22
C ASP A 377 15.69 -8.07 19.78
N THR A 378 16.88 -8.31 19.23
CA THR A 378 18.10 -7.56 19.58
C THR A 378 17.98 -6.08 19.22
N MET A 379 17.41 -5.74 18.05
CA MET A 379 17.16 -4.35 17.68
C MET A 379 16.24 -3.64 18.67
N ARG A 380 15.23 -4.35 19.20
CA ARG A 380 14.28 -3.80 20.17
C ARG A 380 14.96 -3.32 21.45
N GLU A 381 16.03 -3.98 21.89
CA GLU A 381 16.80 -3.59 23.07
C GLU A 381 17.54 -2.26 22.88
N ALA A 382 17.94 -1.92 21.65
CA ALA A 382 18.64 -0.69 21.31
C ALA A 382 17.71 0.50 21.01
N LEU A 383 16.41 0.27 20.80
CA LEU A 383 15.45 1.33 20.44
C LEU A 383 15.41 2.52 21.40
N PRO A 384 15.44 2.37 22.74
CA PRO A 384 15.27 3.50 23.66
C PRO A 384 16.34 4.59 23.51
N ASP A 385 17.53 4.24 23.03
CA ASP A 385 18.62 5.20 22.79
C ASP A 385 18.42 6.02 21.51
N TYR A 386 17.53 5.57 20.63
CA TYR A 386 17.31 6.16 19.31
C TYR A 386 15.89 6.66 19.07
N PHE A 387 14.88 6.21 19.81
CA PHE A 387 13.47 6.51 19.55
C PHE A 387 12.74 6.90 20.84
N GLY A 388 12.01 8.03 20.81
CA GLY A 388 11.09 8.40 21.89
C GLY A 388 9.70 7.79 21.69
N LEU A 389 9.29 7.61 20.43
CA LEU A 389 8.06 6.97 20.03
C LEU A 389 8.27 5.52 19.60
N THR A 390 7.51 4.61 20.23
CA THR A 390 7.45 3.19 19.87
C THR A 390 5.99 2.76 19.75
N PRO A 391 5.65 1.86 18.80
CA PRO A 391 4.28 1.37 18.67
C PRO A 391 3.91 0.44 19.83
N LYS A 392 2.62 0.45 20.20
CA LYS A 392 2.03 -0.52 21.14
C LYS A 392 1.78 -1.87 20.46
N ALA A 393 1.44 -1.87 19.18
CA ALA A 393 1.14 -3.08 18.43
C ALA A 393 2.37 -3.99 18.36
N PRO A 394 2.24 -5.29 18.70
CA PRO A 394 3.33 -6.24 18.52
C PRO A 394 3.56 -6.54 17.03
N MET A 395 4.73 -7.13 16.73
CA MET A 395 4.98 -7.75 15.43
C MET A 395 5.48 -9.18 15.53
N VAL A 396 5.30 -9.93 14.45
CA VAL A 396 5.80 -11.29 14.26
C VAL A 396 6.42 -11.46 12.88
N VAL A 397 7.37 -12.39 12.75
CA VAL A 397 7.92 -12.83 11.46
C VAL A 397 7.19 -14.09 11.02
N LYS A 398 6.78 -14.15 9.75
CA LYS A 398 6.07 -15.32 9.18
C LYS A 398 6.56 -15.65 7.78
N ARG A 399 6.48 -16.93 7.43
CA ARG A 399 6.57 -17.36 6.02
C ARG A 399 5.31 -16.93 5.27
N VAL A 400 5.46 -16.54 4.00
CA VAL A 400 4.33 -16.39 3.08
C VAL A 400 3.58 -17.73 2.93
N GLU A 401 2.26 -17.68 2.90
CA GLU A 401 1.42 -18.87 2.81
C GLU A 401 1.63 -19.61 1.48
N ALA A 402 1.70 -20.95 1.53
CA ALA A 402 2.07 -21.81 0.40
C ALA A 402 1.20 -21.62 -0.87
N PHE A 403 -0.06 -21.22 -0.70
CA PHE A 403 -0.97 -21.00 -1.83
C PHE A 403 -0.64 -19.73 -2.64
N ARG A 404 0.12 -18.79 -2.08
CA ARG A 404 0.46 -17.50 -2.72
C ARG A 404 1.95 -17.19 -2.80
N GLU A 405 2.81 -17.99 -2.18
CA GLU A 405 4.26 -17.74 -2.09
C GLU A 405 4.96 -17.61 -3.46
N LYS A 406 4.51 -18.32 -4.50
CA LYS A 406 5.07 -18.18 -5.86
C LYS A 406 4.82 -16.82 -6.53
N SER A 407 3.80 -16.10 -6.06
CA SER A 407 3.38 -14.80 -6.61
C SER A 407 3.79 -13.63 -5.71
N ALA A 408 4.25 -13.92 -4.49
CA ALA A 408 4.64 -12.91 -3.53
C ALA A 408 6.05 -12.38 -3.84
N GLY A 409 6.30 -11.11 -3.47
CA GLY A 409 7.66 -10.56 -3.48
C GLY A 409 8.55 -11.23 -2.44
N LYS A 410 9.85 -10.88 -2.46
CA LYS A 410 10.88 -11.41 -1.54
C LYS A 410 10.48 -11.28 -0.06
N ALA A 411 9.94 -10.13 0.30
CA ALA A 411 9.37 -9.85 1.61
C ALA A 411 8.34 -8.71 1.49
N PHE A 412 7.50 -8.57 2.52
CA PHE A 412 6.64 -7.41 2.69
C PHE A 412 6.09 -7.33 4.12
N TYR A 413 5.82 -6.10 4.54
CA TYR A 413 5.15 -5.82 5.80
C TYR A 413 3.62 -5.69 5.65
N GLN A 414 2.89 -6.36 6.55
CA GLN A 414 1.45 -6.19 6.75
C GLN A 414 1.16 -5.47 8.06
N ASN A 415 0.31 -4.44 7.98
CA ASN A 415 -0.09 -3.63 9.14
C ASN A 415 -0.85 -4.44 10.22
N PRO A 416 -0.72 -4.07 11.51
CA PRO A 416 -1.59 -4.58 12.56
C PRO A 416 -3.05 -4.24 12.28
N ALA A 417 -3.97 -4.98 12.89
CA ALA A 417 -5.38 -4.59 12.89
C ALA A 417 -5.59 -3.40 13.82
N GLN A 418 -6.43 -2.44 13.43
CA GLN A 418 -6.72 -1.24 14.24
C GLN A 418 -7.35 -1.57 15.60
N ASP A 419 -8.09 -2.68 15.69
CA ASP A 419 -8.71 -3.19 16.92
C ASP A 419 -7.75 -4.03 17.79
N GLY A 420 -6.48 -4.17 17.38
CA GLY A 420 -5.48 -4.97 18.08
C GLY A 420 -5.63 -6.49 17.90
N SER A 421 -6.60 -6.97 17.11
CA SER A 421 -6.86 -8.42 16.94
C SER A 421 -5.75 -9.18 16.20
N ARG A 422 -4.87 -8.48 15.47
CA ARG A 422 -3.77 -9.06 14.70
C ARG A 422 -2.50 -8.20 14.86
N PRO A 423 -1.33 -8.81 15.12
CA PRO A 423 -0.05 -8.10 15.14
C PRO A 423 0.32 -7.58 13.74
N GLY A 424 1.31 -6.69 13.68
CA GLY A 424 2.05 -6.45 12.44
C GLY A 424 2.78 -7.71 12.01
N ILE A 425 2.90 -7.95 10.71
CA ILE A 425 3.55 -9.16 10.20
C ILE A 425 4.62 -8.78 9.19
N TYR A 426 5.87 -9.13 9.47
CA TYR A 426 6.92 -9.21 8.46
C TYR A 426 6.81 -10.58 7.80
N TYR A 427 6.41 -10.59 6.53
CA TYR A 427 6.40 -11.79 5.71
C TYR A 427 7.73 -11.97 4.98
N ALA A 428 8.36 -13.13 5.15
CA ALA A 428 9.49 -13.59 4.36
C ALA A 428 9.04 -14.65 3.35
N ASN A 429 9.37 -14.48 2.07
CA ASN A 429 9.01 -15.44 1.03
C ASN A 429 10.06 -16.54 0.91
N LEU A 430 9.86 -17.61 1.67
CA LEU A 430 10.77 -18.75 1.75
C LEU A 430 10.39 -19.88 0.78
N TYR A 431 9.72 -19.55 -0.33
CA TYR A 431 9.38 -20.50 -1.39
C TYR A 431 10.66 -21.13 -1.97
N ASP A 432 11.62 -20.28 -2.31
CA ASP A 432 12.96 -20.66 -2.74
C ASP A 432 14.01 -20.04 -1.82
N MET A 433 14.69 -20.86 -1.03
CA MET A 433 15.72 -20.40 -0.09
C MET A 433 16.93 -19.78 -0.79
N ASN A 434 17.18 -20.12 -2.07
CA ASN A 434 18.24 -19.52 -2.86
C ASN A 434 17.93 -18.06 -3.25
N ALA A 435 16.69 -17.59 -3.07
CA ALA A 435 16.31 -16.19 -3.22
C ALA A 435 16.50 -15.37 -1.92
N MET A 436 16.88 -16.03 -0.83
CA MET A 436 16.92 -15.48 0.54
C MET A 436 18.32 -15.61 1.16
N PRO A 437 19.35 -14.94 0.58
CA PRO A 437 20.70 -14.98 1.14
C PRO A 437 20.74 -14.44 2.57
N THR A 438 21.44 -15.14 3.45
CA THR A 438 21.53 -14.84 4.89
C THR A 438 22.16 -13.47 5.14
N TYR A 439 23.11 -13.05 4.31
CA TYR A 439 23.78 -11.75 4.45
C TYR A 439 22.82 -10.56 4.27
N GLN A 440 21.65 -10.72 3.64
CA GLN A 440 20.64 -9.65 3.54
C GLN A 440 19.61 -9.67 4.69
N MET A 441 19.64 -10.68 5.55
CA MET A 441 18.58 -10.94 6.52
C MET A 441 18.39 -9.78 7.51
N GLU A 442 19.48 -9.29 8.10
CA GLU A 442 19.43 -8.20 9.09
C GLU A 442 18.80 -6.94 8.47
N ALA A 443 19.33 -6.48 7.32
CA ALA A 443 18.83 -5.29 6.64
C ALA A 443 17.36 -5.45 6.24
N LEU A 444 16.96 -6.62 5.74
CA LEU A 444 15.57 -6.89 5.39
C LEU A 444 14.64 -6.92 6.62
N ALA A 445 15.10 -7.50 7.72
CA ALA A 445 14.35 -7.52 8.98
C ALA A 445 14.17 -6.12 9.57
N TYR A 446 15.19 -5.25 9.46
CA TYR A 446 15.10 -3.87 9.92
C TYR A 446 14.22 -3.01 9.02
N HIS A 447 14.27 -3.23 7.69
CA HIS A 447 13.42 -2.54 6.71
C HIS A 447 11.93 -2.84 6.92
N GLU A 448 11.56 -4.13 7.00
CA GLU A 448 10.16 -4.55 7.09
C GLU A 448 9.63 -4.47 8.54
N GLY A 449 10.52 -4.68 9.51
CA GLY A 449 10.21 -4.77 10.93
C GLY A 449 10.62 -3.51 11.70
N ILE A 450 11.53 -3.70 12.65
CA ILE A 450 11.98 -2.68 13.60
C ILE A 450 13.41 -2.26 13.21
N PRO A 451 13.71 -0.96 13.04
CA PRO A 451 12.83 0.20 13.23
C PRO A 451 12.05 0.66 11.98
N GLY A 452 12.04 -0.12 10.89
CA GLY A 452 11.43 0.25 9.61
C GLY A 452 9.89 0.28 9.59
N HIS A 453 9.30 -0.44 8.63
CA HIS A 453 7.88 -0.34 8.29
C HIS A 453 6.94 -0.67 9.46
N HIS A 454 7.31 -1.60 10.34
CA HIS A 454 6.46 -1.90 11.50
C HIS A 454 6.29 -0.68 12.39
N MET A 455 7.38 -0.03 12.80
CA MET A 455 7.30 1.16 13.65
C MET A 455 6.57 2.29 12.95
N GLN A 456 6.98 2.60 11.72
CA GLN A 456 6.41 3.71 10.95
C GLN A 456 4.90 3.60 10.76
N ARG A 457 4.40 2.42 10.38
CA ARG A 457 2.97 2.23 10.09
C ARG A 457 2.13 1.99 11.34
N ALA A 458 2.66 1.27 12.33
CA ALA A 458 1.92 1.04 13.58
C ALA A 458 1.76 2.35 14.37
N ILE A 459 2.80 3.17 14.47
CA ILE A 459 2.71 4.50 15.09
C ILE A 459 1.64 5.35 14.39
N ALA A 460 1.66 5.41 13.05
CA ALA A 460 0.67 6.17 12.29
C ALA A 460 -0.78 5.72 12.54
N LEU A 461 -1.03 4.41 12.68
CA LEU A 461 -2.36 3.88 12.99
C LEU A 461 -2.81 4.20 14.43
N GLU A 462 -1.86 4.21 15.36
CA GLU A 462 -2.07 4.47 16.79
C GLU A 462 -2.19 5.95 17.15
N LEU A 463 -1.94 6.88 16.20
CA LEU A 463 -2.10 8.31 16.43
C LEU A 463 -3.52 8.65 16.91
N GLU A 464 -3.60 9.36 18.02
CA GLU A 464 -4.82 9.90 18.61
C GLU A 464 -4.97 11.39 18.25
N GLY A 465 -6.20 11.90 18.26
CA GLY A 465 -6.47 13.32 17.99
C GLY A 465 -6.34 13.74 16.52
N ILE A 466 -6.02 12.82 15.59
CA ILE A 466 -5.96 13.09 14.14
C ILE A 466 -7.21 12.59 13.41
N PRO A 467 -7.59 13.24 12.30
CA PRO A 467 -8.71 12.78 11.46
C PRO A 467 -8.40 11.46 10.74
N GLN A 468 -9.45 10.67 10.45
CA GLN A 468 -9.31 9.35 9.84
C GLN A 468 -8.54 9.37 8.52
N PHE A 469 -8.80 10.34 7.63
CA PHE A 469 -8.09 10.40 6.35
C PHE A 469 -6.56 10.46 6.52
N GLN A 470 -6.06 11.11 7.58
CA GLN A 470 -4.63 11.27 7.82
C GLN A 470 -3.96 9.94 8.15
N LYS A 471 -4.67 9.01 8.81
CA LYS A 471 -4.19 7.64 9.08
C LYS A 471 -3.95 6.81 7.81
N PHE A 472 -4.57 7.20 6.70
CA PHE A 472 -4.50 6.49 5.41
C PHE A 472 -3.71 7.26 4.35
N LEU A 473 -3.09 8.38 4.70
CA LEU A 473 -2.17 9.07 3.79
C LEU A 473 -0.98 8.15 3.44
N SER A 474 -0.45 8.33 2.24
CA SER A 474 0.73 7.59 1.79
C SER A 474 1.58 8.48 0.89
N PHE A 475 2.85 8.60 1.24
CA PHE A 475 3.87 9.23 0.41
C PHE A 475 5.00 8.23 0.26
N THR A 476 5.24 7.77 -0.98
CA THR A 476 6.19 6.68 -1.26
C THR A 476 7.59 7.05 -0.78
N ALA A 477 8.08 8.27 -1.07
CA ALA A 477 9.41 8.67 -0.63
C ALA A 477 9.57 8.73 0.88
N TYR A 478 8.56 9.20 1.62
CA TYR A 478 8.59 9.13 3.09
C TYR A 478 8.64 7.68 3.58
N THR A 479 7.74 6.84 3.07
CA THR A 479 7.54 5.46 3.58
C THR A 479 8.72 4.56 3.25
N GLU A 480 9.13 4.56 1.98
CA GLU A 480 10.21 3.72 1.48
C GLU A 480 11.58 4.30 1.83
N GLY A 481 11.68 5.63 1.87
CA GLY A 481 12.86 6.33 2.37
C GLY A 481 13.11 6.04 3.84
N TRP A 482 12.07 5.98 4.67
CA TRP A 482 12.19 5.57 6.08
C TRP A 482 12.73 4.15 6.21
N GLY A 483 12.14 3.18 5.51
CA GLY A 483 12.62 1.79 5.53
C GLY A 483 14.10 1.70 5.15
N LEU A 484 14.49 2.34 4.05
CA LEU A 484 15.88 2.34 3.58
C LEU A 484 16.83 3.14 4.49
N TYR A 485 16.34 4.20 5.14
CA TYR A 485 17.08 4.95 6.16
C TYR A 485 17.38 4.06 7.37
N THR A 486 16.40 3.29 7.83
CA THR A 486 16.57 2.43 9.01
C THR A 486 17.57 1.29 8.79
N GLU A 487 17.74 0.84 7.55
CA GLU A 487 18.81 -0.11 7.19
C GLU A 487 20.20 0.48 7.48
N GLU A 488 20.42 1.76 7.19
CA GLU A 488 21.68 2.45 7.49
C GLU A 488 21.80 2.86 8.95
N LEU A 489 20.71 3.32 9.57
CA LEU A 489 20.68 3.65 11.00
C LEU A 489 21.12 2.46 11.85
N ALA A 490 20.73 1.22 11.50
CA ALA A 490 21.18 0.03 12.20
C ALA A 490 22.72 -0.08 12.23
N LYS A 491 23.44 0.37 11.20
CA LYS A 491 24.90 0.42 11.21
C LYS A 491 25.42 1.44 12.22
N ASP A 492 24.82 2.63 12.28
CA ASP A 492 25.15 3.67 13.27
C ASP A 492 24.88 3.19 14.70
N MET A 493 23.86 2.35 14.89
CA MET A 493 23.52 1.70 16.15
C MET A 493 24.48 0.56 16.53
N GLY A 494 25.43 0.23 15.64
CA GLY A 494 26.44 -0.80 15.86
C GLY A 494 26.02 -2.21 15.46
N PHE A 495 24.96 -2.39 14.67
CA PHE A 495 24.60 -3.68 14.07
C PHE A 495 25.47 -4.00 12.84
N TYR A 496 25.19 -5.11 12.15
CA TYR A 496 26.01 -5.64 11.06
C TYR A 496 27.46 -5.90 11.49
N LYS A 497 27.60 -6.73 12.54
CA LYS A 497 28.91 -7.12 13.07
C LYS A 497 29.68 -8.01 12.09
N ASP A 498 28.97 -8.86 11.38
CA ASP A 498 29.51 -9.63 10.27
C ASP A 498 29.69 -8.69 9.05
N PRO A 499 30.91 -8.57 8.49
CA PRO A 499 31.14 -7.81 7.26
C PRO A 499 30.24 -8.22 6.09
N TYR A 500 29.86 -9.51 5.99
CA TYR A 500 28.91 -9.95 4.96
C TYR A 500 27.52 -9.39 5.19
N SER A 501 27.04 -9.31 6.43
CA SER A 501 25.77 -8.64 6.74
C SER A 501 25.80 -7.16 6.35
N ASP A 502 26.93 -6.48 6.56
CA ASP A 502 27.10 -5.08 6.13
C ASP A 502 27.15 -4.95 4.60
N PHE A 503 27.77 -5.93 3.91
CA PHE A 503 27.63 -6.04 2.46
C PHE A 503 26.18 -6.22 2.04
N GLY A 504 25.37 -7.01 2.76
CA GLY A 504 23.95 -7.19 2.44
C GLY A 504 23.13 -5.92 2.55
N ARG A 505 23.39 -5.11 3.59
CA ARG A 505 22.85 -3.75 3.69
C ARG A 505 23.25 -2.91 2.46
N LEU A 506 24.53 -2.90 2.10
CA LEU A 506 25.02 -2.17 0.93
C LEU A 506 24.43 -2.70 -0.39
N ALA A 507 24.23 -4.01 -0.53
CA ALA A 507 23.62 -4.63 -1.71
C ALA A 507 22.15 -4.23 -1.86
N MET A 508 21.41 -4.22 -0.74
CA MET A 508 20.04 -3.72 -0.71
C MET A 508 19.98 -2.23 -1.06
N GLU A 509 20.90 -1.42 -0.53
CA GLU A 509 21.03 0.01 -0.85
C GLU A 509 21.37 0.23 -2.33
N LEU A 510 22.36 -0.50 -2.86
CA LEU A 510 22.83 -0.42 -4.25
C LEU A 510 21.71 -0.69 -5.23
N TRP A 511 20.84 -1.66 -4.94
CA TRP A 511 19.64 -1.93 -5.72
C TRP A 511 18.74 -0.69 -5.82
N ARG A 512 18.54 0.04 -4.72
CA ARG A 512 17.72 1.27 -4.71
C ARG A 512 18.44 2.48 -5.32
N ALA A 513 19.77 2.55 -5.26
CA ALA A 513 20.54 3.54 -6.00
C ALA A 513 20.44 3.30 -7.52
N CYS A 514 20.58 2.05 -7.97
CA CYS A 514 20.44 1.69 -9.38
C CYS A 514 19.04 1.99 -9.92
N ARG A 515 17.98 1.89 -9.10
CA ARG A 515 16.61 2.31 -9.48
C ARG A 515 16.53 3.75 -9.98
N LEU A 516 17.30 4.67 -9.39
CA LEU A 516 17.34 6.05 -9.86
C LEU A 516 17.87 6.13 -11.29
N VAL A 517 18.95 5.40 -11.57
CA VAL A 517 19.62 5.38 -12.87
C VAL A 517 18.77 4.71 -13.93
N VAL A 518 18.22 3.52 -13.67
CA VAL A 518 17.47 2.77 -14.69
C VAL A 518 16.09 3.34 -14.95
N ASP A 519 15.38 3.87 -13.95
CA ASP A 519 14.05 4.49 -14.15
C ASP A 519 14.18 5.74 -15.05
N THR A 520 15.12 6.63 -14.73
CA THR A 520 15.42 7.82 -15.55
C THR A 520 16.08 7.45 -16.88
N GLY A 521 16.91 6.41 -16.90
CA GLY A 521 17.51 5.84 -18.09
C GLY A 521 16.45 5.45 -19.12
N ILE A 522 15.46 4.66 -18.70
CA ILE A 522 14.35 4.21 -19.55
C ILE A 522 13.46 5.39 -19.96
N HIS A 523 13.06 6.22 -19.00
CA HIS A 523 11.97 7.18 -19.20
C HIS A 523 12.39 8.55 -19.73
N ALA A 524 13.64 8.96 -19.53
CA ALA A 524 14.18 10.25 -20.00
C ALA A 524 15.34 10.07 -20.99
N GLN A 525 16.30 9.19 -20.69
CA GLN A 525 17.46 8.93 -21.57
C GLN A 525 17.18 7.91 -22.68
N LYS A 526 15.98 7.33 -22.68
CA LYS A 526 15.47 6.42 -23.71
C LYS A 526 16.22 5.09 -23.83
N TRP A 527 16.80 4.60 -22.73
CA TRP A 527 17.36 3.26 -22.68
C TRP A 527 16.29 2.22 -23.04
N SER A 528 16.70 1.17 -23.75
CA SER A 528 15.86 0.00 -23.96
C SER A 528 15.70 -0.79 -22.65
N ARG A 529 14.70 -1.67 -22.63
CA ARG A 529 14.56 -2.69 -21.58
C ARG A 529 15.87 -3.47 -21.37
N GLU A 530 16.53 -3.89 -22.44
CA GLU A 530 17.76 -4.69 -22.37
C GLU A 530 18.93 -3.89 -21.81
N GLU A 531 19.12 -2.63 -22.22
CA GLU A 531 20.17 -1.76 -21.67
C GLU A 531 20.01 -1.55 -20.16
N ALA A 532 18.77 -1.37 -19.70
CA ALA A 532 18.48 -1.22 -18.28
C ALA A 532 18.67 -2.53 -17.49
N ILE A 533 18.38 -3.69 -18.09
CA ILE A 533 18.64 -5.01 -17.49
C ILE A 533 20.15 -5.21 -17.32
N ASP A 534 20.91 -4.97 -18.39
CA ASP A 534 22.37 -5.10 -18.39
C ASP A 534 23.00 -4.18 -17.34
N TYR A 535 22.48 -2.97 -17.18
CA TYR A 535 22.93 -2.05 -16.13
C TYR A 535 22.75 -2.67 -14.73
N LEU A 536 21.60 -3.24 -14.41
CA LEU A 536 21.38 -3.88 -13.10
C LEU A 536 22.30 -5.10 -12.89
N ILE A 537 22.45 -5.94 -13.90
CA ILE A 537 23.32 -7.14 -13.82
C ILE A 537 24.77 -6.75 -13.56
N GLN A 538 25.27 -5.70 -14.23
CA GLN A 538 26.67 -5.27 -14.09
C GLN A 538 26.94 -4.55 -12.77
N ASN A 539 25.93 -3.91 -12.19
CA ASN A 539 26.11 -3.03 -11.04
C ASN A 539 25.61 -3.62 -9.72
N THR A 540 25.04 -4.82 -9.69
CA THR A 540 24.46 -5.41 -8.47
C THR A 540 24.79 -6.91 -8.34
N PRO A 541 24.76 -7.49 -7.13
CA PRO A 541 24.89 -8.94 -6.94
C PRO A 541 23.58 -9.71 -7.14
N ASN A 542 22.55 -9.08 -7.70
CA ASN A 542 21.25 -9.73 -7.93
C ASN A 542 21.28 -10.64 -9.16
N PRO A 543 20.50 -11.74 -9.16
CA PRO A 543 20.37 -12.60 -10.33
C PRO A 543 19.65 -11.89 -11.49
N GLU A 544 19.95 -12.32 -12.71
CA GLU A 544 19.36 -11.78 -13.95
C GLU A 544 17.82 -11.79 -13.93
N TYR A 545 17.21 -12.85 -13.40
CA TYR A 545 15.75 -12.92 -13.27
C TYR A 545 15.15 -11.77 -12.45
N ASP A 546 15.81 -11.38 -11.36
CA ASP A 546 15.39 -10.24 -10.53
C ASP A 546 15.51 -8.93 -11.31
N ALA A 547 16.60 -8.76 -12.08
CA ALA A 547 16.82 -7.59 -12.93
C ALA A 547 15.72 -7.46 -14.01
N ILE A 548 15.39 -8.56 -14.69
CA ILE A 548 14.30 -8.59 -15.68
C ILE A 548 12.98 -8.15 -15.04
N LYS A 549 12.58 -8.78 -13.92
CA LYS A 549 11.31 -8.46 -13.25
C LYS A 549 11.28 -7.03 -12.72
N ALA A 550 12.42 -6.51 -12.26
CA ALA A 550 12.54 -5.13 -11.81
C ALA A 550 12.35 -4.12 -12.95
N ILE A 551 13.08 -4.28 -14.06
CA ILE A 551 12.97 -3.38 -15.20
C ILE A 551 11.55 -3.39 -15.78
N GLU A 552 10.96 -4.57 -15.94
CA GLU A 552 9.57 -4.68 -16.41
C GLU A 552 8.60 -3.89 -15.50
N ARG A 553 8.82 -3.90 -14.18
CA ARG A 553 8.03 -3.12 -13.22
C ARG A 553 8.27 -1.62 -13.40
N TYR A 554 9.51 -1.19 -13.54
CA TYR A 554 9.85 0.23 -13.64
C TYR A 554 9.22 0.83 -14.89
N ILE A 555 9.26 0.09 -16.00
CA ILE A 555 8.55 0.46 -17.23
C ILE A 555 7.04 0.64 -17.01
N ALA A 556 6.41 -0.26 -16.24
CA ALA A 556 4.98 -0.21 -15.97
C ALA A 556 4.56 0.85 -14.92
N MET A 557 5.49 1.28 -14.06
CA MET A 557 5.25 2.18 -12.92
C MET A 557 6.29 3.31 -12.89
N PRO A 558 6.28 4.20 -13.91
CA PRO A 558 7.31 5.22 -14.09
C PRO A 558 7.45 6.13 -12.87
N GLY A 559 8.70 6.34 -12.41
CA GLY A 559 9.05 7.23 -11.32
C GLY A 559 8.91 6.63 -9.92
N GLN A 560 8.13 5.56 -9.75
CA GLN A 560 7.88 4.98 -8.41
C GLN A 560 9.16 4.44 -7.77
N ALA A 561 10.03 3.83 -8.58
CA ALA A 561 11.27 3.20 -8.13
C ALA A 561 12.26 4.22 -7.55
N THR A 562 12.16 5.49 -7.96
CA THR A 562 13.06 6.57 -7.54
C THR A 562 12.83 7.04 -6.10
N ALA A 563 11.61 6.84 -5.58
CA ALA A 563 11.20 7.35 -4.29
C ALA A 563 12.03 6.82 -3.10
N TYR A 564 12.49 5.56 -3.18
CA TYR A 564 13.19 4.87 -2.10
C TYR A 564 14.49 5.61 -1.72
N MET A 565 15.38 5.78 -2.69
CA MET A 565 16.69 6.36 -2.45
C MET A 565 16.60 7.87 -2.23
N ILE A 566 15.72 8.59 -2.95
CA ILE A 566 15.50 10.03 -2.72
C ILE A 566 14.98 10.28 -1.30
N GLY A 567 14.01 9.48 -0.85
CA GLY A 567 13.48 9.56 0.51
C GLY A 567 14.55 9.33 1.57
N LYS A 568 15.36 8.27 1.41
CA LYS A 568 16.48 7.97 2.31
C LYS A 568 17.45 9.14 2.37
N LEU A 569 17.91 9.62 1.22
CA LEU A 569 18.90 10.68 1.12
C LEU A 569 18.41 11.96 1.79
N LYS A 570 17.14 12.34 1.60
CA LYS A 570 16.58 13.51 2.29
C LYS A 570 16.50 13.31 3.80
N ILE A 571 16.11 12.13 4.31
CA ILE A 571 16.10 11.89 5.76
C ILE A 571 17.53 11.97 6.34
N MET A 572 18.51 11.39 5.64
CA MET A 572 19.92 11.47 6.01
C MET A 572 20.44 12.91 6.00
N GLU A 573 20.16 13.68 4.94
CA GLU A 573 20.50 15.10 4.83
C GLU A 573 19.97 15.91 6.01
N LEU A 574 18.68 15.73 6.34
CA LEU A 574 18.03 16.40 7.46
C LEU A 574 18.65 16.03 8.80
N ARG A 575 18.96 14.74 8.99
CA ARG A 575 19.61 14.23 10.20
C ARG A 575 21.00 14.84 10.38
N GLU A 576 21.85 14.75 9.38
CA GLU A 576 23.24 15.24 9.46
C GLU A 576 23.28 16.76 9.60
N THR A 577 22.38 17.50 8.94
CA THR A 577 22.24 18.95 9.11
C THR A 577 21.82 19.31 10.53
N ALA A 578 20.84 18.59 11.09
CA ALA A 578 20.41 18.80 12.47
C ALA A 578 21.53 18.47 13.48
N LYS A 579 22.27 17.37 13.28
CA LYS A 579 23.43 17.00 14.10
C LYS A 579 24.50 18.09 14.08
N ALA A 580 24.87 18.56 12.89
CA ALA A 580 25.86 19.62 12.73
C ALA A 580 25.43 20.94 13.38
N THR A 581 24.13 21.28 13.30
CA THR A 581 23.59 22.54 13.83
C THR A 581 23.43 22.52 15.35
N LEU A 582 22.95 21.41 15.91
CA LEU A 582 22.66 21.30 17.34
C LEU A 582 23.88 20.86 18.17
N GLY A 583 24.88 20.22 17.56
CA GLY A 583 26.04 19.67 18.25
C GLY A 583 25.60 18.74 19.39
N ASP A 584 26.09 19.02 20.60
CA ASP A 584 25.78 18.24 21.82
C ASP A 584 24.29 18.29 22.21
N LYS A 585 23.50 19.22 21.67
CA LYS A 585 22.04 19.28 21.89
C LYS A 585 21.26 18.30 21.01
N PHE A 586 21.89 17.68 20.00
CA PHE A 586 21.21 16.73 19.12
C PHE A 586 20.79 15.48 19.89
N SER A 587 19.58 14.99 19.61
CA SER A 587 19.03 13.77 20.19
C SER A 587 18.41 12.92 19.09
N TYR A 588 18.86 11.67 18.95
CA TYR A 588 18.26 10.70 18.03
C TYR A 588 16.78 10.44 18.34
N PRO A 589 16.38 10.20 19.62
CA PRO A 589 14.97 10.08 19.98
C PRO A 589 14.12 11.25 19.51
N GLU A 590 14.57 12.49 19.74
CA GLU A 590 13.79 13.66 19.34
C GLU A 590 13.71 13.82 17.81
N PHE A 591 14.82 13.57 17.10
CA PHE A 591 14.82 13.61 15.64
C PHE A 591 13.82 12.61 15.05
N HIS A 592 13.85 11.35 15.48
CA HIS A 592 12.93 10.34 14.97
C HIS A 592 11.48 10.60 15.38
N ASP A 593 11.23 11.16 16.56
CA ASP A 593 9.89 11.58 16.97
C ASP A 593 9.33 12.65 16.03
N VAL A 594 10.15 13.63 15.63
CA VAL A 594 9.76 14.66 14.65
C VAL A 594 9.40 14.04 13.30
N VAL A 595 10.12 13.00 12.87
CA VAL A 595 9.82 12.27 11.63
C VAL A 595 8.48 11.54 11.73
N LEU A 596 8.23 10.82 12.84
CA LEU A 596 7.16 9.82 12.95
C LEU A 596 5.82 10.34 13.48
N LYS A 597 5.81 11.36 14.35
CA LYS A 597 4.65 11.71 15.20
C LYS A 597 3.40 12.20 14.46
N ASP A 598 3.51 12.58 13.20
CA ASP A 598 2.38 13.08 12.40
C ASP A 598 1.93 12.07 11.32
N GLY A 599 2.54 10.89 11.29
CA GLY A 599 2.37 9.92 10.24
C GLY A 599 3.07 10.35 8.95
N PRO A 600 2.72 9.74 7.80
CA PRO A 600 3.39 10.02 6.54
C PRO A 600 3.09 11.45 6.05
N VAL A 601 4.16 12.18 5.73
CA VAL A 601 4.12 13.53 5.15
C VAL A 601 5.01 13.61 3.90
N PRO A 602 4.79 14.55 2.98
CA PRO A 602 5.73 14.82 1.89
C PRO A 602 7.10 15.24 2.42
N LEU A 603 8.18 14.95 1.67
CA LEU A 603 9.54 15.29 2.07
C LEU A 603 9.74 16.79 2.32
N SER A 604 9.08 17.65 1.54
CA SER A 604 9.10 19.10 1.76
C SER A 604 8.50 19.50 3.12
N VAL A 605 7.40 18.86 3.52
CA VAL A 605 6.79 19.07 4.83
C VAL A 605 7.67 18.49 5.94
N LEU A 606 8.29 17.33 5.71
CA LEU A 606 9.23 16.73 6.67
C LEU A 606 10.42 17.66 6.95
N GLU A 607 11.01 18.22 5.89
CA GLU A 607 12.13 19.16 5.98
C GLU A 607 11.78 20.38 6.82
N GLU A 608 10.63 21.01 6.57
CA GLU A 608 10.16 22.13 7.37
C GLU A 608 10.00 21.78 8.86
N LYS A 609 9.45 20.59 9.17
CA LYS A 609 9.25 20.14 10.55
C LYS A 609 10.57 19.93 11.27
N VAL A 610 11.56 19.32 10.62
CA VAL A 610 12.90 19.15 11.18
C VAL A 610 13.55 20.52 11.42
N ASN A 611 13.47 21.42 10.42
CA ASN A 611 14.03 22.77 10.55
C ASN A 611 13.39 23.59 11.68
N GLN A 612 12.07 23.46 11.88
CA GLN A 612 11.35 24.09 12.99
C GLN A 612 11.80 23.53 14.35
N TRP A 613 11.94 22.21 14.47
CA TRP A 613 12.46 21.58 15.69
C TRP A 613 13.88 22.04 16.01
N VAL A 614 14.78 22.04 15.01
CA VAL A 614 16.17 22.54 15.17
C VAL A 614 16.16 24.00 15.63
N THR A 615 15.38 24.85 14.97
CA THR A 615 15.28 26.28 15.34
C THR A 615 14.77 26.47 16.77
N GLY A 616 13.80 25.67 17.22
CA GLY A 616 13.29 25.72 18.59
C GLY A 616 14.27 25.26 19.67
N LYS A 617 15.40 24.66 19.29
CA LYS A 617 16.45 24.14 20.19
C LYS A 617 17.70 25.02 20.24
N LEU A 618 17.88 25.91 19.27
CA LEU A 618 18.93 26.93 19.27
C LEU A 618 18.69 27.93 20.39
#